data_AF-A0A2I0FSP7-F1
#
_entry.id   AF-A0A2I0FSP7-F1
#
_cell.length_a   1.000
_cell.length_b   1.000
_cell.length_c   1.000
_cell.angle_alpha   90.00
_cell.angle_beta   90.00
_cell.angle_gamma   90.00
#
_symmetry.space_group_name_H-M   'P 1'
#
loop_
_entity.id
_entity.type
_entity.pdbx_description
1 polymer ?
#
loop_
_entity_poly.entity_id
_entity_poly.type
_entity_poly.pdbx_seq_one_letter_code
_entity_poly.pdbx_strand_id
1 'polypeptide(L)' 'MTIGYIIILYAHIATPLTDDIYPSLQACEEIVERIHVRRPDAILHCAEVQRP' A
#
# COMPACT_ATOMS: atom_id res chain seq x y z
N MET A 1 -2.76 -2.11 -20.31
CA MET A 1 -3.42 -1.45 -19.16
C MET A 1 -3.34 -2.40 -17.99
N THR A 2 -2.32 -2.27 -17.15
CA THR A 2 -2.10 -3.14 -15.99
C THR A 2 -2.50 -2.39 -14.72
N ILE A 3 -3.39 -3.02 -13.96
CA ILE A 3 -3.85 -2.59 -12.65
C ILE A 3 -2.79 -3.03 -11.63
N GLY A 4 -2.45 -2.17 -10.67
CA GLY A 4 -1.56 -2.51 -9.57
C GLY A 4 -2.00 -1.84 -8.26
N TYR A 5 -1.32 -2.11 -7.16
CA TYR A 5 -1.70 -1.61 -5.83
C TYR A 5 -0.51 -0.97 -5.11
N ILE A 6 -0.72 0.14 -4.41
CA ILE A 6 0.30 0.83 -3.59
C ILE A 6 -0.13 0.89 -2.13
N ILE A 7 0.85 0.94 -1.22
CA ILE A 7 0.58 1.18 0.21
C ILE A 7 0.57 2.68 0.46
N ILE A 8 -0.47 3.17 1.11
CA ILE A 8 -0.65 4.58 1.47
C ILE A 8 -0.63 4.72 2.98
N LEU A 9 0.12 5.72 3.48
CA LEU A 9 0.08 6.11 4.89
C LEU A 9 -1.02 7.16 5.11
N TYR A 10 -2.02 6.84 5.93
CA TYR A 10 -3.15 7.70 6.19
C TYR A 10 -2.94 8.48 7.50
N ALA A 11 -2.31 9.65 7.38
CA ALA A 11 -2.25 10.63 8.46
C ALA A 11 -3.26 11.75 8.19
N HIS A 12 -2.96 12.62 7.20
CA HIS A 12 -3.83 13.71 6.74
C HIS A 12 -3.81 13.88 5.20
N ILE A 13 -2.78 13.35 4.54
CA ILE A 13 -2.61 13.30 3.09
C ILE A 13 -2.19 11.88 2.74
N ALA A 14 -2.92 11.24 1.84
CA ALA A 14 -2.58 9.95 1.29
C ALA A 14 -1.26 10.07 0.50
N THR A 15 -0.16 9.56 1.07
CA THR A 15 1.15 9.51 0.40
C THR A 15 1.58 8.06 0.21
N PRO A 16 2.14 7.71 -0.96
CA PRO A 16 2.69 6.38 -1.18
C PRO A 16 3.80 6.14 -0.17
N LEU A 17 3.67 5.07 0.62
CA LEU A 17 4.70 4.65 1.56
C LEU A 17 5.91 4.06 0.83
N THR A 18 5.67 3.45 -0.32
CA THR A 18 6.66 2.80 -1.18
C THR A 18 6.36 3.11 -2.65
N ASP A 19 7.40 3.21 -3.48
CA ASP A 19 7.26 3.28 -4.95
C ASP A 19 6.91 1.91 -5.58
N ASP A 20 6.89 0.86 -4.76
CA ASP A 20 6.51 -0.48 -5.19
C ASP A 20 5.02 -0.56 -5.53
N ILE A 21 4.74 -1.14 -6.70
CA ILE A 21 3.38 -1.43 -7.17
C ILE A 21 3.20 -2.95 -7.14
N TYR A 22 2.31 -3.40 -6.27
CA TYR A 22 1.98 -4.80 -6.07
C TYR A 22 1.01 -5.29 -7.16
N PRO A 23 1.17 -6.53 -7.65
CA PRO A 23 0.38 -7.06 -8.76
C PRO A 23 -1.05 -7.46 -8.37
N SER A 24 -1.34 -7.60 -7.07
CA SER A 24 -2.66 -7.94 -6.54
C SER A 24 -2.91 -7.24 -5.20
N LEU A 25 -4.18 -7.12 -4.83
CA LEU A 25 -4.58 -6.57 -3.54
C LEU A 25 -3.98 -7.40 -2.39
N GLN A 26 -4.07 -8.74 -2.49
CA GLN A 26 -3.54 -9.66 -1.49
C GLN A 26 -2.03 -9.49 -1.25
N ALA A 27 -1.25 -9.32 -2.33
CA ALA A 27 0.19 -9.08 -2.22
C ALA A 27 0.50 -7.74 -1.53
N CYS A 28 -0.35 -6.72 -1.72
CA CYS A 28 -0.23 -5.46 -1.00
C CYS A 28 -0.57 -5.63 0.50
N GLU A 29 -1.65 -6.34 0.82
CA GLU A 29 -2.10 -6.57 2.19
C GLU A 29 -1.07 -7.35 3.03
N GLU A 30 -0.43 -8.38 2.46
CA GLU A 30 0.66 -9.12 3.12
C GLU A 30 1.82 -8.21 3.55
N ILE A 31 2.15 -7.21 2.74
CA ILE A 31 3.20 -6.24 3.09
C ILE A 31 2.70 -5.27 4.14
N VAL A 32 1.46 -4.80 4.06
CA VAL A 32 0.83 -3.97 5.09
C VAL A 32 0.91 -4.65 6.45
N GLU A 33 0.53 -5.93 6.55
CA GLU A 33 0.61 -6.69 7.79
C GLU A 33 2.04 -6.76 8.33
N ARG A 34 3.03 -7.05 7.47
CA ARG A 34 4.46 -7.07 7.85
C ARG A 34 4.99 -5.72 8.32
N ILE A 35 4.46 -4.61 7.80
CA ILE A 35 4.84 -3.27 8.26
C ILE A 35 4.14 -2.96 9.57
N HIS A 36 2.87 -3.34 9.73
CA HIS A 36 2.09 -3.13 10.94
C HIS A 36 2.71 -3.83 12.16
N VAL A 37 3.29 -5.03 11.99
CA VAL A 37 4.09 -5.69 13.05
C VAL A 37 5.25 -4.81 13.55
N ARG A 38 5.88 -4.05 12.66
CA ARG A 38 7.02 -3.16 12.98
C ARG A 38 6.57 -1.76 13.40
N ARG A 39 5.36 -1.34 13.00
CA ARG A 39 4.78 -0.02 13.23
C ARG A 39 3.27 -0.17 13.48
N PRO A 40 2.88 -0.59 14.70
CA PRO A 40 1.48 -0.89 15.02
C PRO A 40 0.57 0.35 14.96
N ASP A 41 1.12 1.54 15.15
CA ASP A 41 0.35 2.80 15.10
C ASP A 41 0.18 3.35 13.67
N ALA A 42 0.79 2.71 12.67
CA ALA A 42 0.67 3.15 11.28
C ALA A 42 -0.65 2.68 10.65
N ILE A 43 -1.46 3.64 10.22
CA ILE A 43 -2.67 3.39 9.43
C ILE A 43 -2.26 3.27 7.96
N LEU A 44 -2.26 2.04 7.45
CA LEU A 44 -1.82 1.70 6.10
C LEU A 44 -2.99 1.12 5.31
N HIS A 45 -3.14 1.58 4.06
CA HIS A 45 -4.16 1.06 3.14
C HIS A 45 -3.57 0.71 1.79
N CYS A 46 -4.12 -0.32 1.16
CA CYS A 46 -3.84 -0.67 -0.23
C CYS A 46 -4.77 0.10 -1.14
N ALA A 47 -4.21 0.85 -2.09
CA ALA A 47 -4.97 1.58 -3.09
C ALA A 47 -4.62 1.10 -4.49
N GLU A 48 -5.65 0.91 -5.32
CA GLU A 48 -5.49 0.55 -6.72
C GLU A 48 -4.93 1.74 -7.53
N VAL A 49 -3.98 1.46 -8.41
CA VAL A 49 -3.35 2.42 -9.31
C VAL A 49 -3.37 1.89 -10.73
N GLN A 50 -3.56 2.79 -11.69
CA GLN A 50 -3.44 2.50 -13.11
C GLN A 50 -2.06 2.92 -13.60
N ARG A 51 -1.30 2.00 -14.21
CA ARG A 51 -0.13 2.38 -15.00
C ARG A 51 -0.55 2.70 -16.45
N PRO A 52 -0.17 3.88 -16.99
CA PRO A 52 -0.26 4.15 -18.42
C PRO A 52 0.65 3.21 -19.23
#